data_AF-A0A1L9C2M0-F1
#
_entry.id   AF-A0A1L9C2M0-F1
#
_cell.length_a   1.000
_cell.length_b   1.000
_cell.length_c   1.000
_cell.angle_alpha   90.00
_cell.angle_beta   90.00
_cell.angle_gamma   90.00
#
_symmetry.space_group_name_H-M   'P 1'
#
loop_
_entity.id
_entity.type
_entity.pdbx_description
1 polymer ?
#
loop_
_entity_poly.entity_id
_entity_poly.type
_entity_poly.pdbx_seq_one_letter_code
_entity_poly.pdbx_strand_id
1 'polypeptide(L)'
;MKIQIPKNSNNNENFENNTNAKKKKKLHGKCHERDCIAKQEILKPIINVDMTSKDMYEYSEYKGEYSSFRSHLSRYVKRGYIIKYGKRPSYYQLTPMGKDACIDNPFGYREERIALHNQIVSNYDKRMREKYGNNGVAYLNNGTGNNFSGTPPNNMNTPNDFGNEYDSHGNEKSDDENLESQLMEKDKEIKKLEAEKFSLQMTHQKRIEEYAKKVSELQNKSKEQPNTQKSETQKKNEERINRRKKLAKKYNGEYLDMNFFKKWGNMIPVRVKGKNAVKKGDIEILSKNNEEFSRGHIKHKLNEYHIYACGFAIVNYTPQGIYVRDILENGMKEKKLMKY
;
A
#
# COMPACT_ATOMS: atom_id res chain seq x y z
N MET A 1 -19.24 59.30 -0.46
CA MET A 1 -19.77 58.47 0.65
C MET A 1 -18.62 57.62 1.21
N LYS A 2 -18.19 57.89 2.45
CA LYS A 2 -17.14 57.10 3.14
C LYS A 2 -17.84 56.05 4.00
N ILE A 3 -17.62 54.77 3.71
CA ILE A 3 -18.18 53.65 4.47
C ILE A 3 -17.24 53.40 5.66
N GLN A 4 -17.73 53.69 6.87
CA GLN A 4 -17.08 53.31 8.12
C GLN A 4 -17.37 51.83 8.40
N ILE A 5 -16.31 51.03 8.51
CA ILE A 5 -16.39 49.63 8.95
C ILE A 5 -16.27 49.62 10.48
N PRO A 6 -17.21 49.01 11.22
CA PRO A 6 -17.16 48.96 12.67
C PRO A 6 -16.01 48.07 13.15
N LYS A 7 -15.25 48.59 14.12
CA LYS A 7 -14.22 47.85 14.85
C LYS A 7 -14.93 46.85 15.77
N ASN A 8 -14.74 45.56 15.50
CA ASN A 8 -15.25 44.49 16.34
C ASN A 8 -14.38 44.40 17.60
N SER A 9 -15.02 44.56 18.75
CA SER A 9 -14.44 44.54 20.09
C SER A 9 -13.89 43.15 20.43
N ASN A 10 -12.64 43.13 20.89
CA ASN A 10 -11.94 41.97 21.43
C ASN A 10 -12.65 41.44 22.69
N ASN A 11 -13.37 40.33 22.56
CA ASN A 11 -13.66 39.47 23.70
C ASN A 11 -12.46 38.54 23.90
N ASN A 12 -11.58 38.96 24.80
CA ASN A 12 -10.45 38.19 25.30
C ASN A 12 -10.99 37.24 26.38
N GLU A 13 -11.66 36.16 25.97
CA GLU A 13 -11.96 35.06 26.88
C GLU A 13 -10.67 34.27 27.12
N ASN A 14 -10.20 34.33 28.36
CA ASN A 14 -9.11 33.51 28.87
C ASN A 14 -9.49 32.03 28.73
N PHE A 15 -9.06 31.41 27.62
CA PHE A 15 -8.97 29.97 27.53
C PHE A 15 -7.85 29.51 28.46
N GLU A 16 -8.22 29.10 29.67
CA GLU A 16 -7.36 28.34 30.56
C GLU A 16 -6.87 27.09 29.80
N ASN A 17 -5.58 27.11 29.46
CA ASN A 17 -4.86 25.98 28.90
C ASN A 17 -4.79 24.87 29.97
N ASN A 18 -5.85 24.07 30.05
CA ASN A 18 -5.93 22.89 30.89
C ASN A 18 -5.10 21.78 30.22
N THR A 19 -3.76 21.90 30.30
CA THR A 19 -2.80 20.87 29.85
C THR A 19 -2.77 19.71 30.83
N ASN A 20 -3.93 19.11 31.10
CA ASN A 20 -4.01 17.79 31.69
C ASN A 20 -3.71 16.78 30.58
N ALA A 21 -2.42 16.53 30.35
CA ALA A 21 -1.93 15.46 29.49
C ALA A 21 -2.33 14.10 30.09
N LYS A 22 -3.60 13.72 29.91
CA LYS A 22 -4.10 12.38 30.19
C LYS A 22 -3.20 11.41 29.45
N LYS A 23 -2.41 10.62 30.18
CA LYS A 23 -1.60 9.53 29.63
C LYS A 23 -2.54 8.56 28.90
N LYS A 24 -2.69 8.75 27.58
CA LYS A 24 -3.58 7.94 26.75
C LYS A 24 -3.02 6.51 26.70
N LYS A 25 -3.82 5.52 27.12
CA LYS A 25 -3.43 4.10 27.12
C LYS A 25 -3.01 3.65 25.71
N LYS A 26 -1.85 2.98 25.61
CA LYS A 26 -1.30 2.43 24.36
C LYS A 26 -2.30 1.47 23.72
N LEU A 27 -2.45 1.54 22.39
CA LEU A 27 -3.26 0.61 21.61
C LEU A 27 -2.67 -0.81 21.72
N HIS A 28 -3.47 -1.79 22.15
CA HIS A 28 -3.14 -3.21 22.10
C HIS A 28 -3.60 -3.80 20.76
N GLY A 29 -2.76 -4.59 20.08
CA GLY A 29 -3.08 -5.20 18.77
C GLY A 29 -1.84 -5.60 17.95
N LYS A 30 -2.02 -6.45 16.92
CA LYS A 30 -0.94 -6.83 15.99
C LYS A 30 -0.44 -5.57 15.27
N CYS A 31 0.85 -5.51 14.89
CA CYS A 31 1.48 -4.28 14.35
C CYS A 31 0.69 -3.63 13.19
N HIS A 32 0.06 -4.44 12.33
CA HIS A 32 -0.73 -3.96 11.19
C HIS A 32 -2.11 -3.43 11.56
N GLU A 33 -2.74 -4.00 12.58
CA GLU A 33 -4.04 -3.55 13.09
C GLU A 33 -3.91 -2.15 13.71
N ARG A 34 -2.80 -1.91 14.41
CA ARG A 34 -2.45 -0.58 14.92
C ARG A 34 -2.27 0.46 13.81
N ASP A 35 -1.75 0.07 12.65
CA ASP A 35 -1.60 0.99 11.49
C ASP A 35 -2.96 1.33 10.87
N CYS A 36 -3.87 0.36 10.75
CA CYS A 36 -5.25 0.61 10.28
C CYS A 36 -6.02 1.52 11.25
N ILE A 37 -5.97 1.24 12.55
CA ILE A 37 -6.63 2.06 13.58
C ILE A 37 -6.06 3.48 13.59
N ALA A 38 -4.72 3.61 13.61
CA ALA A 38 -4.08 4.91 13.58
C ALA A 38 -4.46 5.70 12.32
N LYS A 39 -4.58 5.05 11.16
CA LYS A 39 -5.02 5.68 9.92
C LYS A 39 -6.45 6.22 10.04
N GLN A 40 -7.37 5.42 10.57
CA GLN A 40 -8.75 5.84 10.78
C GLN A 40 -8.82 7.00 11.78
N GLU A 41 -8.16 6.89 12.94
CA GLU A 41 -8.12 7.95 13.98
C GLU A 41 -7.58 9.28 13.43
N ILE A 42 -6.56 9.24 12.56
CA ILE A 42 -5.94 10.43 11.96
C ILE A 42 -6.82 11.09 10.90
N LEU A 43 -7.54 10.30 10.10
CA LEU A 43 -8.28 10.80 8.94
C LEU A 43 -9.75 11.13 9.24
N LYS A 44 -10.31 10.61 10.34
CA LYS A 44 -11.71 10.86 10.76
C LYS A 44 -12.06 12.36 10.90
N PRO A 45 -11.19 13.26 11.39
CA PRO A 45 -11.54 14.68 11.52
C PRO A 45 -11.82 15.41 10.21
N ILE A 46 -11.27 14.93 9.08
CA ILE A 46 -11.36 15.63 7.77
C ILE A 46 -12.41 15.04 6.83
N ILE A 47 -13.34 14.23 7.34
CA ILE A 47 -14.37 13.59 6.50
C ILE A 47 -15.24 14.64 5.79
N ASN A 48 -15.54 15.75 6.46
CA ASN A 48 -16.47 16.78 5.96
C ASN A 48 -15.84 18.18 5.83
N VAL A 49 -14.64 18.37 6.36
CA VAL A 49 -14.01 19.71 6.45
C VAL A 49 -12.52 19.58 6.19
N ASP A 50 -12.02 20.44 5.32
CA ASP A 50 -10.59 20.53 5.06
C ASP A 50 -9.89 21.23 6.23
N MET A 51 -8.86 20.61 6.78
CA MET A 51 -8.21 21.08 8.01
C MET A 51 -6.70 21.22 7.84
N THR A 52 -6.09 22.07 8.69
CA THR A 52 -4.63 22.09 8.78
C THR A 52 -4.13 20.89 9.58
N SER A 53 -2.84 20.53 9.45
CA SER A 53 -2.30 19.39 10.20
C SER A 53 -2.40 19.57 11.71
N LYS A 54 -2.40 20.82 12.21
CA LYS A 54 -2.50 21.10 13.64
C LYS A 54 -3.92 20.80 14.13
N ASP A 55 -4.91 21.36 13.45
CA ASP A 55 -6.33 21.16 13.79
C ASP A 55 -6.69 19.67 13.69
N MET A 56 -6.25 18.99 12.63
CA MET A 56 -6.46 17.53 12.49
C MET A 56 -5.92 16.75 13.70
N TYR A 57 -4.75 17.12 14.22
CA TYR A 57 -4.17 16.42 15.37
C TYR A 57 -4.96 16.69 16.66
N GLU A 58 -5.37 17.94 16.87
CA GLU A 58 -6.16 18.36 18.03
C GLU A 58 -7.54 17.67 18.06
N TYR A 59 -8.19 17.53 16.91
CA TYR A 59 -9.49 16.85 16.78
C TYR A 59 -9.39 15.32 16.63
N SER A 60 -8.19 14.77 16.40
CA SER A 60 -8.02 13.32 16.24
C SER A 60 -8.00 12.58 17.58
N GLU A 61 -8.51 11.34 17.55
CA GLU A 61 -8.38 10.40 18.67
C GLU A 61 -6.95 9.79 18.76
N TYR A 62 -6.07 10.12 17.81
CA TYR A 62 -4.72 9.58 17.71
C TYR A 62 -3.90 9.81 18.98
N LYS A 63 -3.25 8.73 19.44
CA LYS A 63 -2.53 8.71 20.73
C LYS A 63 -1.03 8.91 20.61
N GLY A 64 -0.48 8.96 19.40
CA GLY A 64 0.95 9.17 19.16
C GLY A 64 1.34 10.65 19.21
N GLU A 65 2.65 10.91 19.17
CA GLU A 65 3.18 12.27 19.13
C GLU A 65 2.86 12.99 17.81
N TYR A 66 2.80 14.32 17.85
CA TYR A 66 2.58 15.16 16.66
C TYR A 66 3.63 14.95 15.56
N SER A 67 4.89 14.67 15.93
CA SER A 67 5.98 14.31 15.01
C SER A 67 5.64 13.05 14.19
N SER A 68 5.12 12.03 14.86
CA SER A 68 4.68 10.76 14.28
C SER A 68 3.42 10.96 13.45
N PHE A 69 2.45 11.74 13.95
CA PHE A 69 1.25 12.13 13.22
C PHE A 69 1.58 12.77 11.86
N ARG A 70 2.49 13.75 11.83
CA ARG A 70 2.94 14.40 10.59
C ARG A 70 3.63 13.43 9.62
N SER A 71 4.36 12.46 10.16
CA SER A 71 4.99 11.41 9.36
C SER A 71 3.94 10.50 8.71
N HIS A 72 2.86 10.15 9.42
CA HIS A 72 1.72 9.42 8.87
C HIS A 72 1.00 10.22 7.79
N LEU A 73 0.66 11.48 8.05
CA LEU A 73 0.04 12.38 7.05
C LEU A 73 0.83 12.42 5.74
N SER A 74 2.16 12.57 5.81
CA SER A 74 3.02 12.57 4.62
C SER A 74 2.92 11.26 3.83
N ARG A 75 2.81 10.11 4.50
CA ARG A 75 2.59 8.82 3.84
C ARG A 75 1.19 8.73 3.21
N TYR A 76 0.17 9.27 3.86
CA TYR A 76 -1.21 9.25 3.35
C TYR A 76 -1.37 10.13 2.12
N VAL A 77 -0.68 11.27 2.06
CA VAL A 77 -0.57 12.07 0.83
C VAL A 77 0.08 11.26 -0.29
N LYS A 78 1.23 10.61 -0.02
CA LYS A 78 1.94 9.80 -1.04
C LYS A 78 1.13 8.60 -1.54
N ARG A 79 0.25 8.05 -0.70
CA ARG A 79 -0.64 6.93 -1.05
C ARG A 79 -1.93 7.38 -1.72
N GLY A 80 -2.19 8.69 -1.82
CA GLY A 80 -3.38 9.24 -2.46
C GLY A 80 -4.64 9.20 -1.58
N TYR A 81 -4.55 8.91 -0.29
CA TYR A 81 -5.72 8.93 0.60
C TYR A 81 -6.21 10.35 0.89
N ILE A 82 -5.28 11.31 0.92
CA ILE A 82 -5.56 12.73 1.17
C ILE A 82 -4.80 13.59 0.17
N ILE A 83 -5.39 14.72 -0.18
CA ILE A 83 -4.75 15.76 -1.00
C ILE A 83 -4.26 16.85 -0.06
N LYS A 84 -3.03 17.31 -0.27
CA LYS A 84 -2.46 18.47 0.43
C LYS A 84 -2.43 19.65 -0.52
N TYR A 85 -3.03 20.77 -0.11
CA TYR A 85 -3.04 22.00 -0.92
C TYR A 85 -2.85 23.26 -0.04
N GLY A 86 -2.73 24.42 -0.70
CA GLY A 86 -2.50 25.70 -0.05
C GLY A 86 -1.03 25.96 0.34
N LYS A 87 -0.68 27.25 0.42
CA LYS A 87 0.60 27.72 0.97
C LYS A 87 0.43 27.93 2.48
N ARG A 88 1.48 27.64 3.25
CA ARG A 88 1.50 27.57 4.73
C ARG A 88 0.47 28.51 5.43
N PRO A 89 -0.40 27.98 6.32
CA PRO A 89 -0.57 26.56 6.65
C PRO A 89 -1.16 25.77 5.46
N SER A 90 -0.70 24.53 5.27
CA SER A 90 -1.28 23.65 4.25
C SER A 90 -2.53 22.99 4.79
N TYR A 91 -3.54 22.87 3.93
CA TYR A 91 -4.81 22.19 4.20
C TYR A 91 -4.78 20.79 3.61
N TYR A 92 -5.55 19.89 4.23
CA TYR A 92 -5.69 18.50 3.83
C TYR A 92 -7.15 18.17 3.59
N GLN A 93 -7.42 17.53 2.45
CA GLN A 93 -8.74 17.06 2.04
C GLN A 93 -8.74 15.56 1.88
N LEU A 94 -9.81 14.90 2.33
CA LEU A 94 -10.01 13.47 2.15
C LEU A 94 -10.41 13.17 0.69
N THR A 95 -9.76 12.19 0.07
CA THR A 95 -10.14 11.73 -1.27
C THR A 95 -11.23 10.65 -1.19
N PRO A 96 -11.95 10.35 -2.30
CA PRO A 96 -12.85 9.21 -2.36
C PRO A 96 -12.18 7.89 -1.95
N MET A 97 -10.95 7.65 -2.42
CA MET A 97 -10.14 6.49 -2.06
C MET A 97 -9.79 6.47 -0.56
N GLY A 98 -9.50 7.63 0.03
CA GLY A 98 -9.23 7.77 1.46
C GLY A 98 -10.46 7.47 2.30
N LYS A 99 -11.64 7.93 1.87
CA LYS A 99 -12.91 7.65 2.53
C LYS A 99 -13.22 6.16 2.54
N ASP A 100 -13.21 5.53 1.37
CA ASP A 100 -13.49 4.11 1.22
C ASP A 100 -12.48 3.24 1.99
N ALA A 101 -11.17 3.42 1.73
CA ALA A 101 -10.14 2.53 2.27
C ALA A 101 -9.74 2.79 3.73
N CYS A 102 -10.13 3.93 4.33
CA CYS A 102 -9.69 4.33 5.67
C CYS A 102 -10.82 4.61 6.65
N ILE A 103 -12.01 4.97 6.16
CA ILE A 103 -13.16 5.30 7.01
C ILE A 103 -14.21 4.19 6.91
N ASP A 104 -14.65 3.88 5.69
CA ASP A 104 -15.75 2.94 5.45
C ASP A 104 -15.28 1.49 5.61
N ASN A 105 -14.10 1.18 5.08
CA ASN A 105 -13.49 -0.16 5.18
C ASN A 105 -12.00 -0.11 5.58
N PRO A 106 -11.67 0.27 6.83
CA PRO A 106 -10.28 0.41 7.29
C PRO A 106 -9.47 -0.90 7.25
N PHE A 107 -10.15 -2.05 7.18
CA PHE A 107 -9.53 -3.39 7.13
C PHE A 107 -9.69 -4.10 5.78
N GLY A 108 -10.36 -3.51 4.79
CA GLY A 108 -10.74 -4.18 3.55
C GLY A 108 -9.57 -4.82 2.82
N TYR A 109 -8.49 -4.07 2.61
CA TYR A 109 -7.28 -4.61 1.97
C TYR A 109 -6.64 -5.78 2.76
N ARG A 110 -6.81 -5.81 4.08
CA ARG A 110 -6.34 -6.94 4.91
C ARG A 110 -7.23 -8.16 4.69
N GLU A 111 -8.54 -7.97 4.69
CA GLU A 111 -9.51 -9.05 4.45
C GLU A 111 -9.33 -9.64 3.05
N GLU A 112 -9.17 -8.80 2.03
CA GLU A 112 -8.84 -9.22 0.66
C GLU A 112 -7.53 -10.01 0.61
N ARG A 113 -6.48 -9.56 1.31
CA ARG A 113 -5.21 -10.28 1.35
C ARG A 113 -5.32 -11.63 2.06
N ILE A 114 -6.11 -11.70 3.15
CA ILE A 114 -6.39 -12.96 3.85
C ILE A 114 -7.18 -13.89 2.93
N ALA A 115 -8.20 -13.39 2.24
CA ALA A 115 -9.00 -14.16 1.29
C ALA A 115 -8.14 -14.70 0.15
N LEU A 116 -7.28 -13.86 -0.46
CA LEU A 116 -6.34 -14.28 -1.49
C LEU A 116 -5.35 -15.33 -0.97
N HIS A 117 -4.82 -15.15 0.24
CA HIS A 117 -3.93 -16.14 0.86
C HIS A 117 -4.65 -17.49 1.05
N ASN A 118 -5.86 -17.47 1.60
CA ASN A 118 -6.68 -18.67 1.81
C ASN A 118 -7.01 -19.35 0.48
N GLN A 119 -7.28 -18.58 -0.58
CA GLN A 119 -7.50 -19.10 -1.93
C GLN A 119 -6.24 -19.76 -2.49
N ILE A 120 -5.05 -19.16 -2.30
CA ILE A 120 -3.78 -19.74 -2.73
C ILE A 120 -3.50 -21.06 -1.99
N VAL A 121 -3.72 -21.09 -0.67
CA VAL A 121 -3.57 -22.29 0.16
C VAL A 121 -4.54 -23.38 -0.29
N SER A 122 -5.82 -23.04 -0.49
CA SER A 122 -6.84 -23.98 -0.97
C SER A 122 -6.49 -24.54 -2.36
N ASN A 123 -6.03 -23.70 -3.28
CA ASN A 123 -5.59 -24.13 -4.62
C ASN A 123 -4.32 -25.00 -4.56
N TYR A 124 -3.44 -24.76 -3.60
CA TYR A 124 -2.29 -25.61 -3.37
C TYR A 124 -2.73 -26.98 -2.84
N ASP A 125 -3.58 -27.01 -1.82
CA ASP A 125 -4.12 -28.24 -1.24
C ASP A 125 -4.85 -29.09 -2.29
N LYS A 126 -5.67 -28.46 -3.14
CA LYS A 126 -6.37 -29.12 -4.24
C LYS A 126 -5.38 -29.80 -5.19
N ARG A 127 -4.35 -29.07 -5.63
CA ARG A 127 -3.30 -29.62 -6.53
C ARG A 127 -2.51 -30.76 -5.87
N MET A 128 -2.24 -30.66 -4.57
CA MET A 128 -1.55 -31.72 -3.84
C MET A 128 -2.40 -32.99 -3.73
N ARG A 129 -3.72 -32.85 -3.50
CA ARG A 129 -4.66 -33.98 -3.51
C ARG A 129 -4.78 -34.62 -4.90
N GLU A 130 -4.87 -33.81 -5.96
CA GLU A 130 -4.92 -34.30 -7.34
C GLU A 130 -3.66 -35.09 -7.71
N LYS A 131 -2.49 -34.62 -7.28
CA LYS A 131 -1.20 -35.23 -7.66
C LYS A 131 -0.83 -36.47 -6.83
N TYR A 132 -1.20 -36.50 -5.55
CA TYR A 132 -0.72 -37.52 -4.60
C TYR A 132 -1.85 -38.30 -3.90
N GLY A 133 -3.10 -38.09 -4.31
CA GLY A 133 -4.28 -38.61 -3.62
C GLY A 133 -4.49 -37.98 -2.23
N ASN A 134 -5.41 -38.54 -1.45
CA ASN A 134 -5.69 -38.06 -0.09
C ASN A 134 -4.48 -38.15 0.88
N ASN A 135 -3.43 -38.90 0.52
CA ASN A 135 -2.22 -39.06 1.33
C ASN A 135 -1.25 -37.87 1.23
N GLY A 136 -1.42 -36.97 0.25
CA GLY A 136 -0.52 -35.81 0.05
C GLY A 136 -0.69 -34.66 1.05
N VAL A 137 -1.82 -34.59 1.76
CA VAL A 137 -2.16 -33.46 2.66
C VAL A 137 -1.53 -33.61 4.05
N ALA A 138 -1.09 -34.82 4.42
CA ALA A 138 -0.52 -35.11 5.74
C ALA A 138 0.81 -34.36 6.02
N TYR A 139 1.51 -33.88 4.99
CA TYR A 139 2.82 -33.23 5.14
C TYR A 139 2.75 -31.75 5.54
N LEU A 140 1.60 -31.07 5.47
CA LEU A 140 1.47 -29.65 5.81
C LEU A 140 1.08 -29.38 7.26
N ASN A 141 0.29 -30.27 7.89
CA ASN A 141 -0.15 -30.07 9.28
C ASN A 141 0.90 -30.44 10.34
N ASN A 142 1.96 -31.19 9.97
CA ASN A 142 2.99 -31.61 10.92
C ASN A 142 4.14 -30.60 11.09
N GLY A 143 4.13 -29.47 10.38
CA GLY A 143 5.17 -28.44 10.45
C GLY A 143 4.91 -27.30 11.45
N THR A 144 3.69 -27.17 11.96
CA THR A 144 3.34 -26.19 12.99
C THR A 144 2.78 -26.91 14.21
N GLY A 145 3.68 -27.48 15.00
CA GLY A 145 3.39 -27.88 16.38
C GLY A 145 3.01 -26.65 17.21
N ASN A 146 1.75 -26.26 17.13
CA ASN A 146 1.07 -25.50 18.16
C ASN A 146 -0.25 -26.22 18.39
N ASN A 147 -0.29 -26.99 19.47
CA ASN A 147 -1.49 -27.61 20.02
C ASN A 147 -2.54 -26.53 20.28
N PHE A 148 -3.47 -26.35 19.33
CA PHE A 148 -4.71 -25.63 19.55
C PHE A 148 -5.83 -26.68 19.51
N SER A 149 -6.08 -27.28 20.68
CA SER A 149 -7.26 -28.11 20.92
C SER A 149 -8.49 -27.22 20.96
N GLY A 150 -8.98 -26.82 19.79
CA GLY A 150 -10.30 -26.24 19.62
C GLY A 150 -11.26 -27.36 19.22
N THR A 151 -12.15 -27.72 20.14
CA THR A 151 -13.33 -28.54 19.86
C THR A 151 -14.11 -27.95 18.68
N PRO A 152 -14.64 -28.77 17.76
CA PRO A 152 -15.43 -28.28 16.65
C PRO A 152 -16.73 -27.63 17.17
N PRO A 153 -17.16 -26.49 16.62
CA PRO A 153 -18.44 -25.91 16.99
C PRO A 153 -19.57 -26.79 16.45
N ASN A 154 -20.49 -27.11 17.34
CA ASN A 154 -21.73 -27.82 17.05
C ASN A 154 -22.51 -27.14 15.93
N ASN A 155 -22.92 -27.98 14.99
CA ASN A 155 -23.90 -27.74 13.96
C ASN A 155 -25.22 -27.29 14.59
N MET A 156 -25.54 -26.00 14.57
CA MET A 156 -26.88 -25.51 14.92
C MET A 156 -27.77 -25.57 13.69
N ASN A 157 -28.69 -26.53 13.70
CA ASN A 157 -29.87 -26.55 12.85
C ASN A 157 -30.66 -25.24 13.04
N THR A 158 -30.84 -24.47 11.97
CA THR A 158 -31.89 -23.46 11.86
C THR A 158 -33.18 -24.14 11.39
N PRO A 159 -34.30 -24.02 12.13
CA PRO A 159 -35.62 -24.37 11.61
C PRO A 159 -36.06 -23.33 10.58
N ASN A 160 -36.46 -23.80 9.39
CA ASN A 160 -37.32 -23.05 8.48
C ASN A 160 -38.67 -22.87 9.19
N ASP A 161 -39.04 -21.63 9.48
CA ASP A 161 -40.42 -21.27 9.85
C ASP A 161 -41.04 -20.47 8.71
N PHE A 162 -41.93 -21.16 7.98
CA PHE A 162 -42.78 -20.60 6.95
C PHE A 162 -44.01 -19.98 7.63
N GLY A 163 -43.88 -18.73 8.05
CA GLY A 163 -45.00 -17.89 8.46
C GLY A 163 -45.68 -17.26 7.25
N ASN A 164 -46.68 -17.96 6.71
CA ASN A 164 -47.75 -17.40 5.88
C ASN A 164 -48.61 -16.49 6.78
N GLU A 165 -48.62 -15.18 6.53
CA GLU A 165 -49.74 -14.32 6.93
C GLU A 165 -50.16 -13.51 5.70
N TYR A 166 -51.23 -13.98 5.09
CA TYR A 166 -52.12 -13.17 4.30
C TYR A 166 -52.73 -12.14 5.26
N ASP A 167 -52.56 -10.85 4.98
CA ASP A 167 -53.62 -9.93 5.33
C ASP A 167 -53.65 -8.65 4.51
N SER A 168 -54.88 -8.30 4.16
CA SER A 168 -55.39 -6.95 3.91
C SER A 168 -55.08 -6.28 2.56
N HIS A 169 -55.98 -6.54 1.60
CA HIS A 169 -56.29 -5.60 0.52
C HIS A 169 -57.02 -4.36 1.10
N GLY A 170 -56.24 -3.35 1.50
CA GLY A 170 -56.71 -2.00 1.81
C GLY A 170 -56.71 -1.14 0.54
N ASN A 171 -57.89 -0.65 0.16
CA ASN A 171 -58.12 0.38 -0.85
C ASN A 171 -57.22 1.62 -0.62
N GLU A 172 -56.24 1.86 -1.49
CA GLU A 172 -55.61 3.18 -1.66
C GLU A 172 -55.88 3.67 -3.09
N LYS A 173 -57.03 4.34 -3.26
CA LYS A 173 -57.32 5.19 -4.41
C LYS A 173 -57.37 6.63 -3.90
N SER A 174 -56.22 7.26 -3.73
CA SER A 174 -56.12 8.72 -3.60
C SER A 174 -54.72 9.34 -3.80
N ASP A 175 -53.65 8.54 -3.93
CA ASP A 175 -52.29 9.10 -3.86
C ASP A 175 -51.54 9.15 -5.21
N ASP A 176 -52.17 8.70 -6.30
CA ASP A 176 -51.55 8.65 -7.64
C ASP A 176 -51.12 10.03 -8.16
N GLU A 177 -51.89 11.10 -7.92
CA GLU A 177 -51.53 12.45 -8.39
C GLU A 177 -50.30 13.04 -7.66
N ASN A 178 -50.08 12.63 -6.41
CA ASN A 178 -48.90 13.02 -5.63
C ASN A 178 -47.66 12.25 -6.09
N LEU A 179 -47.81 10.97 -6.42
CA LEU A 179 -46.74 10.14 -6.95
C LEU A 179 -46.29 10.64 -8.34
N GLU A 180 -47.23 10.99 -9.21
CA GLU A 180 -46.92 11.50 -10.55
C GLU A 180 -46.19 12.85 -10.51
N SER A 181 -46.57 13.73 -9.58
CA SER A 181 -45.87 14.99 -9.34
C SER A 181 -44.44 14.80 -8.84
N GLN A 182 -44.23 13.84 -7.91
CA GLN A 182 -42.90 13.49 -7.41
C GLN A 182 -42.01 12.87 -8.52
N LEU A 183 -42.58 12.04 -9.39
CA LEU A 183 -41.88 11.47 -10.54
C LEU A 183 -41.45 12.56 -11.52
N MET A 184 -42.33 13.52 -11.84
CA MET A 184 -41.96 14.65 -12.71
C MET A 184 -40.86 15.53 -12.11
N GLU A 185 -40.84 15.72 -10.78
CA GLU A 185 -39.76 16.46 -10.11
C GLU A 185 -38.43 15.71 -10.18
N LYS A 186 -38.46 14.39 -9.98
CA LYS A 186 -37.27 13.52 -10.11
C LYS A 186 -36.73 13.47 -11.54
N ASP A 187 -37.60 13.43 -12.54
CA ASP A 187 -37.18 13.50 -13.94
C ASP A 187 -36.53 14.84 -14.31
N LYS A 188 -37.03 15.94 -13.76
CA LYS A 188 -36.38 17.26 -13.91
C LYS A 188 -35.01 17.28 -13.24
N GLU A 189 -34.89 16.68 -12.06
CA GLU A 189 -33.62 16.56 -11.33
C GLU A 189 -32.60 15.70 -12.11
N ILE A 190 -33.03 14.56 -12.68
CA ILE A 190 -32.20 13.69 -13.53
C ILE A 190 -31.69 14.48 -14.74
N LYS A 191 -32.57 15.16 -15.47
CA LYS A 191 -32.17 15.97 -16.65
C LYS A 191 -31.16 17.06 -16.28
N LYS A 192 -31.32 17.70 -15.11
CA LYS A 192 -30.38 18.70 -14.61
C LYS A 192 -29.00 18.09 -14.31
N LEU A 193 -28.97 16.94 -13.64
CA LEU A 193 -27.73 16.23 -13.31
C LEU A 193 -27.02 15.69 -14.56
N GLU A 194 -27.76 15.23 -15.56
CA GLU A 194 -27.19 14.81 -16.85
C GLU A 194 -26.53 15.97 -17.59
N ALA A 195 -27.18 17.13 -17.62
CA ALA A 195 -26.61 18.35 -18.20
C ALA A 195 -25.33 18.79 -17.46
N GLU A 196 -25.34 18.73 -16.12
CA GLU A 196 -24.18 19.06 -15.29
C GLU A 196 -23.02 18.09 -15.55
N LYS A 197 -23.30 16.78 -15.55
CA LYS A 197 -22.32 15.73 -15.87
C LYS A 197 -21.69 15.94 -17.25
N PHE A 198 -22.50 16.28 -18.26
CA PHE A 198 -22.02 16.58 -19.60
C PHE A 198 -21.09 17.81 -19.61
N SER A 199 -21.46 18.89 -18.89
CA SER A 199 -20.65 20.10 -18.78
C SER A 199 -19.29 19.86 -18.10
N LEU A 200 -19.27 19.00 -17.08
CA LEU A 200 -18.06 18.60 -16.37
C LEU A 200 -17.14 17.76 -17.26
N GLN A 201 -17.70 16.83 -18.04
CA GLN A 201 -16.94 16.03 -19.00
C GLN A 201 -16.28 16.91 -20.08
N MET A 202 -17.02 17.88 -20.63
CA MET A 202 -16.48 18.82 -21.61
C MET A 202 -15.36 19.69 -21.03
N THR A 203 -15.50 20.11 -19.77
CA THR A 203 -14.47 20.90 -19.07
C THR A 203 -13.22 20.07 -18.80
N HIS A 204 -13.37 18.81 -18.39
CA HIS A 204 -12.26 17.89 -18.17
C HIS A 204 -11.48 17.60 -19.46
N GLN A 205 -12.19 17.39 -20.57
CA GLN A 205 -11.58 17.16 -21.89
C GLN A 205 -10.74 18.36 -22.34
N LYS A 206 -11.25 19.59 -22.20
CA LYS A 206 -10.49 20.81 -22.49
C LYS A 206 -9.21 20.92 -21.66
N ARG A 207 -9.25 20.56 -20.36
CA ARG A 207 -8.05 20.55 -19.50
C ARG A 207 -7.00 19.53 -19.94
N ILE A 208 -7.43 18.35 -20.40
CA ILE A 208 -6.50 17.33 -20.94
C ILE A 208 -5.79 17.89 -22.19
N GLU A 209 -6.53 18.52 -23.09
CA GLU A 209 -5.97 19.10 -24.32
C GLU A 209 -5.00 20.25 -24.02
N GLU A 210 -5.33 21.13 -23.07
CA GLU A 210 -4.42 22.18 -22.60
C GLU A 210 -3.14 21.61 -21.98
N TYR A 211 -3.27 20.54 -21.19
CA TYR A 211 -2.10 19.88 -20.59
C TYR A 211 -1.22 19.22 -21.66
N ALA A 212 -1.82 18.55 -22.64
CA ALA A 212 -1.09 17.95 -23.75
C ALA A 212 -0.32 19.00 -24.57
N LYS A 213 -0.92 20.17 -24.84
CA LYS A 213 -0.25 21.31 -25.48
C LYS A 213 0.93 21.84 -24.65
N LYS A 214 0.77 22.01 -23.34
CA LYS A 214 1.88 22.44 -22.47
C LYS A 214 3.04 21.46 -22.44
N VAL A 215 2.74 20.16 -22.45
CA VAL A 215 3.78 19.11 -22.49
C VAL A 215 4.54 19.13 -23.81
N SER A 216 3.86 19.31 -24.95
CA SER A 216 4.53 19.38 -26.25
C SER A 216 5.41 20.64 -26.39
N GLU A 217 4.95 21.79 -25.90
CA GLU A 217 5.74 23.03 -25.85
C GLU A 217 7.01 22.88 -25.01
N LEU A 218 6.92 22.22 -23.85
CA LEU A 218 8.07 21.95 -22.98
C LEU A 218 9.07 20.98 -23.62
N GLN A 219 8.60 19.97 -24.35
CA GLN A 219 9.47 19.04 -25.05
C GLN A 219 10.22 19.71 -26.19
N ASN A 220 9.56 20.59 -26.95
CA ASN A 220 10.18 21.30 -28.07
C ASN A 220 11.25 22.32 -27.63
N LYS A 221 11.07 22.96 -26.45
CA LYS A 221 12.08 23.87 -25.88
C LYS A 221 13.34 23.17 -25.35
N SER A 222 13.37 21.83 -25.26
CA SER A 222 14.50 21.08 -24.69
C SER A 222 15.46 20.46 -25.71
N LYS A 223 15.23 20.66 -27.01
CA LYS A 223 16.03 20.03 -28.09
C LYS A 223 17.17 20.88 -28.66
N GLU A 224 17.39 22.10 -28.18
CA GLU A 224 18.48 22.96 -28.67
C GLU A 224 19.62 23.08 -27.66
N GLN A 225 20.30 21.98 -27.34
CA GLN A 225 21.70 22.03 -26.91
C GLN A 225 22.46 20.79 -27.42
N PRO A 226 23.48 20.95 -28.28
CA PRO A 226 24.39 19.87 -28.64
C PRO A 226 25.32 19.61 -27.46
N ASN A 227 24.98 18.64 -26.62
CA ASN A 227 25.80 18.28 -25.46
C ASN A 227 26.76 17.13 -25.82
N THR A 228 27.97 17.50 -26.23
CA THR A 228 29.04 16.63 -26.76
C THR A 228 29.80 15.83 -25.68
N GLN A 229 29.29 15.73 -24.44
CA GLN A 229 29.92 14.97 -23.33
C GLN A 229 29.16 13.70 -22.89
N LYS A 230 28.28 13.15 -23.73
CA LYS A 230 27.51 11.92 -23.41
C LYS A 230 28.21 10.59 -23.67
N SER A 231 29.38 10.54 -24.31
CA SER A 231 29.89 9.28 -24.87
C SER A 231 30.51 8.30 -23.86
N GLU A 232 31.16 8.75 -22.79
CA GLU A 232 31.89 7.82 -21.90
C GLU A 232 31.00 7.16 -20.85
N THR A 233 30.09 7.92 -20.23
CA THR A 233 29.13 7.37 -19.24
C THR A 233 28.15 6.40 -19.89
N GLN A 234 27.73 6.68 -21.13
CA GLN A 234 26.87 5.77 -21.90
C GLN A 234 27.61 4.47 -22.22
N LYS A 235 28.85 4.54 -22.73
CA LYS A 235 29.69 3.36 -22.98
C LYS A 235 29.89 2.51 -21.72
N LYS A 236 30.26 3.11 -20.59
CA LYS A 236 30.41 2.39 -19.31
C LYS A 236 29.12 1.71 -18.86
N ASN A 237 27.97 2.36 -19.09
CA ASN A 237 26.67 1.79 -18.73
C ASN A 237 26.27 0.63 -19.67
N GLU A 238 26.52 0.77 -20.98
CA GLU A 238 26.29 -0.29 -21.96
C GLU A 238 27.18 -1.50 -21.72
N GLU A 239 28.47 -1.29 -21.44
CA GLU A 239 29.41 -2.35 -21.04
C GLU A 239 28.94 -3.07 -19.78
N ARG A 240 28.46 -2.31 -18.78
CA ARG A 240 27.88 -2.88 -17.57
C ARG A 240 26.66 -3.74 -17.89
N ILE A 241 25.72 -3.25 -18.70
CA ILE A 241 24.51 -3.99 -19.10
C ILE A 241 24.90 -5.26 -19.88
N ASN A 242 25.84 -5.16 -20.82
CA ASN A 242 26.33 -6.29 -21.62
C ASN A 242 27.02 -7.34 -20.76
N ARG A 243 27.85 -6.94 -19.79
CA ARG A 243 28.48 -7.85 -18.83
C ARG A 243 27.42 -8.60 -18.01
N ARG A 244 26.40 -7.91 -17.53
CA ARG A 244 25.29 -8.52 -16.78
C ARG A 244 24.53 -9.52 -17.64
N LYS A 245 24.21 -9.17 -18.88
CA LYS A 245 23.53 -10.06 -19.84
C LYS A 245 24.35 -11.32 -20.14
N LYS A 246 25.66 -11.18 -20.38
CA LYS A 246 26.57 -12.32 -20.58
C LYS A 246 26.60 -13.23 -19.35
N LEU A 247 26.69 -12.64 -18.16
CA LEU A 247 26.75 -13.39 -16.92
C LEU A 247 25.42 -14.08 -16.59
N ALA A 248 24.28 -13.43 -16.84
CA ALA A 248 22.95 -14.02 -16.74
C ALA A 248 22.78 -15.21 -17.68
N LYS A 249 23.17 -15.04 -18.95
CA LYS A 249 23.07 -16.10 -19.97
C LYS A 249 23.94 -17.31 -19.61
N LYS A 250 25.13 -17.09 -19.05
CA LYS A 250 26.04 -18.17 -18.65
C LYS A 250 25.44 -19.06 -17.55
N TYR A 251 24.75 -18.48 -16.58
CA TYR A 251 24.18 -19.18 -15.43
C TYR A 251 22.67 -19.43 -15.58
N ASN A 252 22.16 -19.42 -16.81
CA ASN A 252 20.73 -19.59 -17.06
C ASN A 252 20.32 -21.04 -16.80
N GLY A 253 19.46 -21.26 -15.80
CA GLY A 253 19.03 -22.59 -15.38
C GLY A 253 20.01 -23.33 -14.47
N GLU A 254 21.13 -22.69 -14.09
CA GLU A 254 22.12 -23.25 -13.17
C GLU A 254 22.02 -22.60 -11.78
N TYR A 255 22.49 -23.32 -10.76
CA TYR A 255 22.67 -22.75 -9.43
C TYR A 255 23.88 -21.81 -9.39
N LEU A 256 23.76 -20.72 -8.65
CA LEU A 256 24.81 -19.72 -8.52
C LEU A 256 25.87 -20.19 -7.53
N ASP A 257 27.10 -20.25 -8.01
CA ASP A 257 28.28 -20.63 -7.25
C ASP A 257 29.05 -19.40 -6.72
N MET A 258 30.08 -19.64 -5.92
CA MET A 258 30.93 -18.55 -5.43
C MET A 258 31.63 -17.79 -6.58
N ASN A 259 31.86 -18.43 -7.72
CA ASN A 259 32.48 -17.78 -8.89
C ASN A 259 31.54 -16.77 -9.56
N PHE A 260 30.24 -17.05 -9.61
CA PHE A 260 29.24 -16.10 -10.07
C PHE A 260 29.33 -14.81 -9.25
N PHE A 261 29.29 -14.93 -7.92
CA PHE A 261 29.32 -13.79 -7.00
C PHE A 261 30.61 -12.97 -7.09
N LYS A 262 31.77 -13.63 -7.29
CA LYS A 262 33.05 -12.97 -7.59
C LYS A 262 32.97 -12.17 -8.90
N LYS A 263 32.49 -12.80 -9.99
CA LYS A 263 32.40 -12.18 -11.33
C LYS A 263 31.35 -11.08 -11.43
N TRP A 264 30.32 -11.11 -10.58
CA TRP A 264 29.23 -10.13 -10.57
C TRP A 264 29.65 -8.75 -10.03
N GLY A 265 30.80 -8.63 -9.38
CA GLY A 265 31.32 -7.35 -8.88
C GLY A 265 31.54 -7.35 -7.36
N ASN A 266 32.15 -8.41 -6.83
CA ASN A 266 32.42 -8.56 -5.39
C ASN A 266 31.14 -8.55 -4.52
N MET A 267 30.01 -9.01 -5.06
CA MET A 267 28.86 -9.32 -4.21
C MET A 267 29.13 -10.61 -3.45
N ILE A 268 28.60 -10.72 -2.23
CA ILE A 268 28.67 -11.94 -1.43
C ILE A 268 27.35 -12.17 -0.71
N PRO A 269 26.83 -13.41 -0.71
CA PRO A 269 25.70 -13.77 0.12
C PRO A 269 26.17 -13.79 1.59
N VAL A 270 25.38 -13.16 2.45
CA VAL A 270 25.65 -13.04 3.88
C VAL A 270 24.39 -13.30 4.69
N ARG A 271 24.57 -13.90 5.88
CA ARG A 271 23.47 -14.05 6.83
C ARG A 271 23.40 -12.81 7.72
N VAL A 272 22.24 -12.15 7.77
CA VAL A 272 22.08 -10.95 8.59
C VAL A 272 21.70 -11.29 10.04
N LYS A 273 22.12 -10.46 11.00
CA LYS A 273 21.76 -10.60 12.42
C LYS A 273 20.30 -10.21 12.70
N GLY A 274 19.67 -9.48 11.78
CA GLY A 274 18.28 -9.01 11.86
C GLY A 274 18.11 -7.74 12.70
N LYS A 275 17.47 -6.72 12.13
CA LYS A 275 16.82 -5.58 12.80
C LYS A 275 15.72 -5.03 11.89
N ASN A 276 14.56 -4.72 12.48
CA ASN A 276 13.40 -4.02 11.92
C ASN A 276 12.78 -4.58 10.61
N ALA A 277 13.51 -4.62 9.49
CA ALA A 277 13.00 -4.94 8.16
C ALA A 277 13.46 -6.30 7.59
N VAL A 278 14.47 -6.94 8.19
CA VAL A 278 15.00 -8.23 7.74
C VAL A 278 14.96 -9.23 8.89
N LYS A 279 14.43 -10.43 8.66
CA LYS A 279 14.30 -11.42 9.73
C LYS A 279 15.70 -11.92 10.10
N LYS A 280 15.89 -12.17 11.40
CA LYS A 280 17.13 -12.75 11.92
C LYS A 280 17.37 -14.09 11.21
N GLY A 281 18.50 -14.22 10.53
CA GLY A 281 18.85 -15.44 9.80
C GLY A 281 18.55 -15.42 8.31
N ASP A 282 17.87 -14.39 7.78
CA ASP A 282 17.69 -14.23 6.34
C ASP A 282 19.04 -14.06 5.64
N ILE A 283 19.09 -14.48 4.37
CA ILE A 283 20.25 -14.32 3.52
C ILE A 283 20.04 -13.12 2.60
N GLU A 284 21.01 -12.21 2.62
CA GLU A 284 21.07 -11.05 1.73
C GLU A 284 22.33 -11.15 0.86
N ILE A 285 22.29 -10.59 -0.35
CA ILE A 285 23.46 -10.53 -1.24
C ILE A 285 23.94 -9.09 -1.29
N LEU A 286 25.11 -8.82 -0.71
CA LEU A 286 25.63 -7.47 -0.52
C LEU A 286 27.01 -7.31 -1.15
N SER A 287 27.34 -6.10 -1.58
CA SER A 287 28.72 -5.77 -1.97
C SER A 287 29.63 -5.82 -0.75
N LYS A 288 30.88 -6.29 -0.91
CA LYS A 288 31.89 -6.27 0.15
C LYS A 288 32.11 -4.88 0.78
N ASN A 289 31.81 -3.80 0.05
CA ASN A 289 31.98 -2.41 0.50
C ASN A 289 30.72 -1.83 1.18
N ASN A 290 29.70 -2.64 1.45
CA ASN A 290 28.47 -2.16 2.06
C ASN A 290 28.69 -1.77 3.54
N GLU A 291 28.17 -0.62 3.97
CA GLU A 291 28.32 -0.12 5.36
C GLU A 291 27.76 -1.07 6.42
N GLU A 292 26.87 -1.99 6.06
CA GLU A 292 26.32 -2.99 6.98
C GLU A 292 27.41 -3.96 7.52
N PHE A 293 28.54 -4.09 6.82
CA PHE A 293 29.73 -4.80 7.31
C PHE A 293 30.37 -4.05 8.49
N SER A 294 30.62 -2.75 8.36
CA SER A 294 31.26 -1.95 9.42
C SER A 294 30.33 -1.74 10.62
N ARG A 295 29.01 -1.68 10.38
CA ARG A 295 27.98 -1.61 11.44
C ARG A 295 27.81 -2.92 12.22
N GLY A 296 28.44 -4.02 11.81
CA GLY A 296 28.36 -5.31 12.49
C GLY A 296 27.00 -6.00 12.39
N HIS A 297 26.15 -5.59 11.45
CA HIS A 297 24.81 -6.14 11.21
C HIS A 297 24.83 -7.49 10.47
N ILE A 298 26.00 -7.88 9.97
CA ILE A 298 26.23 -9.15 9.30
C ILE A 298 26.70 -10.19 10.32
N LYS A 299 26.08 -11.37 10.33
CA LYS A 299 26.42 -12.46 11.26
C LYS A 299 27.69 -13.17 10.80
N HIS A 300 27.69 -13.61 9.55
CA HIS A 300 28.85 -14.21 8.88
C HIS A 300 28.63 -14.24 7.37
N LYS A 301 29.74 -14.36 6.63
CA LYS A 301 29.74 -14.64 5.19
C LYS A 301 29.41 -16.11 4.97
N LEU A 302 28.58 -16.41 3.98
CA LEU A 302 28.31 -17.80 3.60
C LEU A 302 29.56 -18.37 2.90
N ASN A 303 29.96 -19.57 3.30
CA ASN A 303 31.00 -20.32 2.61
C ASN A 303 30.43 -20.97 1.34
N GLU A 304 31.30 -21.55 0.51
CA GLU A 304 30.90 -22.15 -0.77
C GLU A 304 29.86 -23.27 -0.60
N TYR A 305 30.03 -24.15 0.40
CA TYR A 305 29.07 -25.20 0.72
C TYR A 305 27.67 -24.65 1.03
N HIS A 306 27.59 -23.62 1.87
CA HIS A 306 26.30 -23.01 2.20
C HIS A 306 25.66 -22.30 1.00
N ILE A 307 26.45 -21.73 0.09
CA ILE A 307 25.93 -21.11 -1.14
C ILE A 307 25.23 -22.16 -2.01
N TYR A 308 25.87 -23.32 -2.21
CA TYR A 308 25.26 -24.42 -2.95
C TYR A 308 24.00 -24.96 -2.26
N ALA A 309 24.05 -25.14 -0.93
CA ALA A 309 22.89 -25.62 -0.16
C ALA A 309 21.68 -24.66 -0.20
N CYS A 310 21.91 -23.37 -0.47
CA CYS A 310 20.84 -22.39 -0.65
C CYS A 310 20.25 -22.36 -2.06
N GLY A 311 20.79 -23.11 -3.04
CA GLY A 311 20.17 -23.24 -4.37
C GLY A 311 19.80 -21.91 -5.03
N PHE A 312 20.66 -20.89 -4.92
CA PHE A 312 20.40 -19.58 -5.54
C PHE A 312 20.34 -19.74 -7.05
N ALA A 313 19.38 -19.04 -7.69
CA ALA A 313 19.28 -19.02 -9.13
C ALA A 313 18.84 -17.65 -9.64
N ILE A 314 19.16 -17.38 -10.91
CA ILE A 314 18.72 -16.18 -11.62
C ILE A 314 17.30 -16.41 -12.08
N VAL A 315 16.38 -15.57 -11.61
CA VAL A 315 14.96 -15.64 -12.01
C VAL A 315 14.61 -14.64 -13.10
N ASN A 316 15.35 -13.53 -13.18
CA ASN A 316 15.18 -12.51 -14.21
C ASN A 316 16.42 -11.59 -14.27
N TYR A 317 16.58 -10.82 -15.34
CA TYR A 317 17.57 -9.74 -15.41
C TYR A 317 16.99 -8.53 -16.16
N THR A 318 17.46 -7.35 -15.79
CA THR A 318 17.08 -6.08 -16.41
C THR A 318 18.32 -5.22 -16.63
N PRO A 319 18.23 -4.10 -17.38
CA PRO A 319 19.34 -3.16 -17.48
C PRO A 319 19.83 -2.65 -16.12
N GLN A 320 18.97 -2.65 -15.09
CA GLN A 320 19.29 -2.19 -13.74
C GLN A 320 20.00 -3.24 -12.87
N GLY A 321 19.85 -4.54 -13.15
CA GLY A 321 20.47 -5.61 -12.33
C GLY A 321 20.02 -7.03 -12.66
N ILE A 322 20.44 -7.99 -11.83
CA ILE A 322 19.96 -9.39 -11.90
C ILE A 322 19.09 -9.67 -10.68
N TYR A 323 17.96 -10.33 -10.91
CA TYR A 323 17.10 -10.86 -9.86
C TYR A 323 17.55 -12.27 -9.49
N VAL A 324 17.88 -12.45 -8.21
CA VAL A 324 18.21 -13.76 -7.63
C VAL A 324 17.13 -14.16 -6.63
N ARG A 325 16.85 -15.46 -6.58
CA ARG A 325 16.02 -16.08 -5.54
C ARG A 325 16.68 -17.38 -5.10
N ASP A 326 16.45 -17.75 -3.86
CA ASP A 326 16.67 -19.11 -3.37
C ASP A 326 15.50 -19.99 -3.83
N ILE A 327 15.78 -20.96 -4.71
CA ILE A 327 14.76 -21.87 -5.25
C ILE A 327 14.28 -22.86 -4.17
N LEU A 328 15.15 -23.21 -3.22
CA LEU A 328 14.87 -24.19 -2.18
C LEU A 328 14.16 -23.58 -0.96
N GLU A 329 14.00 -22.26 -0.94
CA GLU A 329 13.37 -21.47 0.13
C GLU A 329 14.03 -21.61 1.51
N ASN A 330 15.31 -21.99 1.52
CA ASN A 330 16.11 -22.25 2.71
C ASN A 330 16.59 -20.99 3.45
N GLY A 331 16.48 -19.80 2.85
CA GLY A 331 16.91 -18.55 3.48
C GLY A 331 16.55 -17.24 2.79
N MET A 332 16.32 -17.22 1.47
CA MET A 332 15.93 -16.00 0.74
C MET A 332 14.51 -16.13 0.16
N LYS A 333 13.51 -15.77 0.98
CA LYS A 333 12.08 -15.98 0.66
C LYS A 333 11.56 -15.11 -0.50
N GLU A 334 12.21 -13.98 -0.77
CA GLU A 334 11.81 -13.04 -1.81
C GLU A 334 12.89 -12.90 -2.87
N LYS A 335 12.47 -12.65 -4.12
CA LYS A 335 13.42 -12.29 -5.19
C LYS A 335 14.10 -10.96 -4.84
N LYS A 336 15.42 -10.92 -4.93
CA LYS A 336 16.22 -9.72 -4.66
C LYS A 336 16.83 -9.21 -5.95
N LEU A 337 16.60 -7.93 -6.23
CA LEU A 337 17.27 -7.22 -7.32
C LEU A 337 18.69 -6.86 -6.86
N MET A 338 19.67 -7.51 -7.45
CA MET A 338 21.07 -7.19 -7.26
C MET A 338 21.50 -6.13 -8.26
N LYS A 339 21.72 -4.92 -7.77
CA LYS A 339 22.29 -3.82 -8.54
C LYS A 339 23.80 -3.81 -8.32
N TYR A 340 24.54 -3.65 -9.41
CA TYR A 340 25.98 -3.35 -9.38
C TYR A 340 26.22 -1.88 -9.69
#